data_AF-A0A3D4KUG5-F1
#
_entry.id   AF-A0A3D4KUG5-F1
#
_cell.length_a   1.000
_cell.length_b   1.000
_cell.length_c   1.000
_cell.angle_alpha   90.00
_cell.angle_beta   90.00
_cell.angle_gamma   90.00
#
_symmetry.space_group_name_H-M   'P 1'
#
loop_
_entity.id
_entity.type
_entity.pdbx_description
1 polymer ?
#
loop_
_entity_poly.entity_id
_entity_poly.type
_entity_poly.pdbx_seq_one_letter_code
_entity_poly.pdbx_strand_id
1 'polypeptide(L)'
;PLPVEDPTVFSTILAITQLFDKYDISADRIYFSDSGNVTLYFGNARVILGTMDNIDEKMMKLKNIIPSIRNLSGELHLEEYSADKDEGYVTFEKDQ
;
A
#
# COMPACT_ATOMS: atom_id res chain seq x y z
N PRO A 1 -2.08 2.58 -27.15
CA PRO A 1 -2.66 3.06 -25.89
C PRO A 1 -3.29 1.88 -25.12
N LEU A 2 -2.91 1.68 -23.85
CA LEU A 2 -3.66 0.78 -22.98
C LEU A 2 -5.07 1.37 -22.78
N PRO A 3 -6.16 0.59 -22.89
CA PRO A 3 -7.49 1.08 -22.61
C PRO A 3 -7.64 1.22 -21.09
N VAL A 4 -7.34 2.41 -20.58
CA VAL A 4 -7.63 2.80 -19.20
C VAL A 4 -8.66 3.91 -19.24
N GLU A 5 -9.73 3.72 -18.46
CA GLU A 5 -10.88 4.64 -18.44
C GLU A 5 -10.52 5.98 -17.78
N ASP A 6 -9.61 5.96 -16.80
CA ASP A 6 -9.10 7.15 -16.13
C ASP A 6 -7.58 7.33 -16.33
N PRO A 7 -7.13 8.36 -17.09
CA PRO A 7 -5.72 8.67 -17.27
C PRO A 7 -4.96 9.01 -15.98
N THR A 8 -5.65 9.40 -14.90
CA THR A 8 -5.01 9.76 -13.63
C THR A 8 -4.30 8.58 -12.97
N VAL A 9 -4.69 7.33 -13.32
CA VAL A 9 -4.05 6.11 -12.84
C VAL A 9 -2.54 6.08 -13.12
N PHE A 10 -2.10 6.66 -14.26
CA PHE A 10 -0.68 6.70 -14.60
C PHE A 10 0.12 7.61 -13.65
N SER A 11 -0.47 8.72 -13.22
CA SER A 11 0.15 9.62 -12.24
C SER A 11 0.29 8.92 -10.88
N THR A 12 -0.73 8.17 -10.46
CA THR A 12 -0.69 7.41 -9.21
C THR A 12 0.33 6.28 -9.27
N ILE A 13 0.40 5.53 -10.39
CA ILE A 13 1.43 4.50 -10.62
C ILE A 13 2.83 5.12 -10.52
N LEU A 14 3.07 6.26 -11.17
CA LEU A 14 4.36 6.93 -11.13
C LEU A 14 4.73 7.35 -9.70
N ALA A 15 3.78 7.95 -8.97
CA ALA A 15 3.99 8.38 -7.59
C ALA A 15 4.33 7.19 -6.68
N ILE A 16 3.60 6.08 -6.77
CA ILE A 16 3.88 4.86 -5.99
C ILE A 16 5.24 4.29 -6.35
N THR A 17 5.60 4.25 -7.64
CA THR A 17 6.90 3.73 -8.09
C THR A 17 8.06 4.55 -7.50
N GLN A 18 7.94 5.88 -7.48
CA GLN A 18 8.94 6.76 -6.87
C GLN A 18 9.05 6.57 -5.35
N LEU A 19 7.93 6.32 -4.68
CA LEU A 19 7.91 6.00 -3.25
C LEU A 19 8.56 4.65 -2.96
N PHE A 20 8.34 3.66 -3.82
CA PHE A 20 9.00 2.36 -3.71
C PHE A 20 10.52 2.48 -3.78
N ASP A 21 11.03 3.27 -4.73
CA ASP A 21 12.46 3.55 -4.82
C ASP A 21 12.97 4.29 -3.58
N LYS A 22 12.26 5.32 -3.11
CA LYS A 22 12.63 6.12 -1.93
C LYS A 22 12.71 5.27 -0.66
N TYR A 23 11.76 4.37 -0.46
CA TYR A 23 11.64 3.58 0.77
C TYR A 23 12.27 2.18 0.66
N ASP A 24 12.81 1.80 -0.50
CA ASP A 24 13.34 0.47 -0.78
C ASP A 24 12.28 -0.64 -0.57
N ILE A 25 11.10 -0.40 -1.18
CA ILE A 25 9.95 -1.30 -1.15
C ILE A 25 9.81 -1.96 -2.52
N SER A 26 9.65 -3.28 -2.53
CA SER A 26 9.40 -4.05 -3.76
C SER A 26 8.15 -4.90 -3.56
N ALA A 27 7.06 -4.52 -4.22
CA ALA A 27 5.79 -5.23 -4.24
C ALA A 27 5.66 -6.07 -5.51
N ASP A 28 4.99 -7.22 -5.40
CA ASP A 28 4.80 -8.14 -6.54
C ASP A 28 3.72 -7.64 -7.50
N ARG A 29 2.71 -6.95 -6.96
CA ARG A 29 1.60 -6.38 -7.72
C ARG A 29 1.05 -5.15 -7.02
N ILE A 30 0.56 -4.21 -7.81
CA ILE A 30 -0.23 -3.07 -7.36
C ILE A 30 -1.62 -3.22 -7.97
N TYR A 31 -2.66 -3.12 -7.15
CA TYR A 31 -4.06 -3.07 -7.58
C TYR A 31 -4.62 -1.67 -7.29
N PHE A 32 -5.34 -1.14 -8.28
CA PHE A 32 -6.07 0.11 -8.19
C PHE A 32 -7.55 -0.20 -8.34
N SER A 33 -8.36 0.17 -7.36
CA SER A 33 -9.81 0.08 -7.49
C SER A 33 -10.38 1.23 -8.32
N ASP A 34 -11.61 1.07 -8.82
CA ASP A 34 -12.35 2.14 -9.51
C ASP A 34 -12.56 3.40 -8.63
N SER A 35 -12.50 3.23 -7.31
CA SER A 35 -12.55 4.32 -6.33
C SER A 35 -11.20 5.00 -6.05
N GLY A 36 -10.13 4.59 -6.75
CA GLY A 36 -8.78 5.15 -6.58
C GLY A 36 -8.03 4.64 -5.35
N ASN A 37 -8.53 3.60 -4.68
CA ASN A 37 -7.82 2.98 -3.57
C ASN A 37 -6.73 2.03 -4.08
N VAL A 38 -5.64 1.99 -3.33
CA VAL A 38 -4.44 1.22 -3.69
C VAL A 38 -4.31 0.02 -2.76
N THR A 39 -4.00 -1.14 -3.34
CA THR A 39 -3.61 -2.34 -2.61
C THR A 39 -2.29 -2.87 -3.15
N LEU A 40 -1.35 -3.15 -2.25
CA LEU A 40 -0.03 -3.68 -2.58
C LEU A 40 0.05 -5.16 -2.21
N TYR A 41 0.65 -5.98 -3.07
CA TYR A 41 0.78 -7.42 -2.84
C TYR A 41 2.23 -7.80 -2.55
N PHE A 42 2.42 -8.61 -1.51
CA PHE A 42 3.69 -9.20 -1.09
C PHE A 42 3.49 -10.69 -0.83
N GLY A 43 3.65 -11.50 -1.88
CA GLY A 43 3.28 -12.91 -1.90
C GLY A 43 1.79 -13.08 -1.65
N ASN A 44 1.44 -13.73 -0.54
CA ASN A 44 0.05 -13.93 -0.13
C ASN A 44 -0.47 -12.82 0.79
N ALA A 45 0.40 -11.92 1.28
CA ALA A 45 0.01 -10.79 2.07
C ALA A 45 -0.43 -9.62 1.19
N ARG A 46 -1.47 -8.91 1.61
CA ARG A 46 -2.05 -7.75 0.94
C ARG A 46 -1.97 -6.57 1.89
N VAL A 47 -1.56 -5.41 1.38
CA VAL A 47 -1.51 -4.17 2.15
C VAL A 47 -2.55 -3.23 1.58
N ILE A 48 -3.58 -2.97 2.38
CA ILE A 48 -4.64 -2.03 2.05
C ILE A 48 -4.12 -0.64 2.36
N LEU A 49 -3.66 0.07 1.32
CA LEU A 49 -3.04 1.39 1.47
C LEU A 49 -4.09 2.52 1.49
N GLY A 50 -5.26 2.25 0.91
CA GLY A 50 -6.34 3.21 0.74
C GLY A 50 -5.94 4.30 -0.26
N THR A 51 -6.20 5.56 0.11
CA THR A 51 -5.82 6.73 -0.66
C THR A 51 -4.36 7.15 -0.43
N MET A 52 -3.88 8.11 -1.23
CA MET A 52 -2.51 8.65 -1.16
C MET A 52 -2.32 9.72 -0.06
N ASP A 53 -3.25 9.82 0.89
CA ASP A 53 -3.11 10.65 2.09
C ASP A 53 -2.03 10.07 3.03
N ASN A 54 -1.29 10.94 3.72
CA ASN A 54 -0.22 10.55 4.66
C ASN A 54 0.77 9.52 4.08
N ILE A 55 0.96 9.55 2.75
CA ILE A 55 1.60 8.44 2.03
C ILE A 55 3.05 8.19 2.47
N ASP A 56 3.81 9.25 2.74
CA ASP A 56 5.19 9.12 3.24
C ASP A 56 5.25 8.42 4.60
N GLU A 57 4.28 8.69 5.49
CA GLU A 57 4.17 8.06 6.80
C GLU A 57 3.77 6.58 6.66
N LYS A 58 2.77 6.31 5.81
CA LYS A 58 2.33 4.96 5.45
C LYS A 58 3.50 4.14 4.90
N MET A 59 4.28 4.69 3.97
CA MET A 59 5.45 4.00 3.38
C MET A 59 6.57 3.75 4.40
N MET A 60 6.86 4.73 5.26
CA MET A 60 7.83 4.56 6.34
C MET A 60 7.41 3.44 7.31
N LYS A 61 6.13 3.39 7.68
CA LYS A 61 5.57 2.33 8.54
C LYS A 61 5.61 0.98 7.83
N LEU A 62 5.19 0.94 6.57
CA LEU A 62 5.15 -0.26 5.75
C LEU A 62 6.52 -0.91 5.59
N LYS A 63 7.57 -0.12 5.31
CA LYS A 63 8.96 -0.62 5.21
C LYS A 63 9.36 -1.46 6.42
N ASN A 64 8.98 -1.03 7.62
CA ASN A 64 9.30 -1.72 8.88
C ASN A 64 8.45 -2.98 9.12
N ILE A 65 7.27 -3.07 8.50
CA ILE A 65 6.32 -4.20 8.69
C ILE A 65 6.51 -5.29 7.64
N ILE A 66 6.89 -4.96 6.40
CA ILE A 66 7.06 -5.93 5.30
C ILE A 66 7.80 -7.21 5.73
N PRO A 67 8.93 -7.16 6.47
CA PRO A 67 9.65 -8.36 6.88
C PRO A 67 8.83 -9.32 7.74
N SER A 68 7.87 -8.84 8.53
CA SER A 68 7.04 -9.68 9.40
C SER A 68 5.83 -10.30 8.69
N ILE A 69 5.37 -9.69 7.59
CA ILE A 69 4.17 -10.15 6.86
C ILE A 69 4.48 -10.90 5.56
N ARG A 70 5.70 -10.83 5.02
CA ARG A 70 6.06 -11.40 3.70
C ARG A 70 5.76 -12.91 3.56
N ASN A 71 5.79 -13.67 4.65
CA ASN A 71 5.52 -15.12 4.65
C ASN A 71 4.13 -15.46 5.21
N LEU A 72 3.27 -14.46 5.42
CA LEU A 72 1.92 -14.63 5.92
C LEU A 72 0.90 -14.52 4.78
N SER A 73 -0.31 -15.00 5.05
CA SER A 73 -1.49 -14.81 4.21
C SER A 73 -2.48 -13.96 5.01
N GLY A 74 -2.89 -12.82 4.46
CA GLY A 74 -3.75 -11.89 5.17
C GLY A 74 -3.65 -10.45 4.66
N GLU A 75 -4.30 -9.54 5.39
CA GLU A 75 -4.45 -8.13 5.04
C GLU A 75 -3.87 -7.23 6.11
N LEU A 76 -2.94 -6.36 5.72
CA LEU A 76 -2.44 -5.26 6.54
C LEU A 76 -3.28 -4.02 6.24
N HIS A 77 -4.03 -3.56 7.22
CA HIS A 77 -4.82 -2.32 7.13
C HIS A 77 -3.96 -1.12 7.43
N LEU A 78 -3.74 -0.27 6.42
CA LEU A 78 -2.92 0.93 6.48
C LEU A 78 -3.67 2.17 5.94
N GLU A 79 -4.89 1.99 5.45
CA GLU A 79 -5.74 3.00 4.81
C GLU A 79 -6.01 4.21 5.70
N GLU A 80 -6.18 3.99 7.02
CA GLU A 80 -6.49 5.03 8.00
C GLU A 80 -5.27 5.50 8.82
N TYR A 81 -4.08 5.00 8.48
CA TYR A 81 -2.85 5.28 9.25
C TYR A 81 -2.40 6.73 9.09
N SER A 82 -2.08 7.35 10.23
CA SER A 82 -1.43 8.66 10.35
C SER A 82 -0.54 8.66 11.59
N ALA A 83 0.66 9.21 11.47
CA ALA A 83 1.65 9.30 12.54
C ALA A 83 1.27 10.33 13.63
N ASP A 84 0.43 11.31 13.29
CA ASP A 84 -0.03 12.36 14.20
C ASP A 84 -1.19 11.92 15.11
N LYS A 85 -1.81 10.77 14.80
CA LYS A 85 -2.82 10.18 15.68
C LYS A 85 -2.09 9.38 16.77
N ASP A 86 -2.31 9.74 18.03
CA ASP A 86 -1.77 9.04 19.23
C ASP A 86 -2.02 7.51 19.20
N GLU A 87 -3.01 7.09 18.42
CA GLU A 87 -3.47 5.71 18.23
C GLU A 87 -3.41 5.27 16.75
N GLY A 88 -2.32 5.59 16.04
CA GLY A 88 -2.06 5.06 14.69
C GLY A 88 -1.83 3.54 14.70
N TYR A 89 -2.89 2.75 14.95
CA TYR A 89 -2.83 1.30 14.93
C TYR A 89 -2.79 0.79 13.49
N VAL A 90 -1.96 -0.24 13.30
CA VAL A 90 -1.90 -1.02 12.08
C VAL A 90 -2.32 -2.43 12.44
N THR A 91 -3.33 -2.96 11.76
CA THR A 91 -3.89 -4.29 12.03
C THR A 91 -3.50 -5.23 10.90
N PHE A 92 -3.07 -6.44 11.26
CA PHE A 92 -2.89 -7.52 10.28
C PHE A 92 -3.91 -8.63 10.55
N GLU A 93 -4.83 -8.81 9.62
CA GLU A 93 -5.86 -9.85 9.66
C GLU A 93 -5.41 -11.05 8.83
N LYS A 94 -5.27 -12.22 9.45
CA LYS A 94 -4.86 -13.44 8.73
C LYS A 94 -6.02 -13.99 7.91
N ASP A 95 -5.68 -14.55 6.75
CA ASP A 95 -6.62 -15.38 5.99
C ASP A 95 -7.06 -16.59 6.82
N GLN A 96 -8.34 -16.95 6.70
CA GLN A 96 -8.94 -18.13 7.32
C GLN A 96 -8.59 -19.40 6.54
#